data_AF-A0A7V3VZF3-F1
#
_entry.id   AF-A0A7V3VZF3-F1
#
_cell.length_a   1.000
_cell.length_b   1.000
_cell.length_c   1.000
_cell.angle_alpha   90.00
_cell.angle_beta   90.00
_cell.angle_gamma   90.00
#
_symmetry.space_group_name_H-M   'P 1'
#
loop_
_entity.id
_entity.type
_entity.pdbx_description
1 polymer ?
#
loop_
_entity_poly.entity_id
_entity_poly.type
_entity_poly.pdbx_seq_one_letter_code
_entity_poly.pdbx_strand_id
1 'polypeptide(L)'
;MSAAFVPSWPGSRVLLGWWRGLAQRKPQQVRLSRLLIHRVEALVRVRKHYPLDRWQRALLGLAGARVPYSGELLNCLSDLHLDSQILGQLVRELTENGLLHRNGTGLWQMTSAGRQALQTGAVSVTAQERRTFVFVDNSALGRPPHFLPLELGPVRLARAASPEAAGFPFETAFLEACLQQTPEWKKRFRFPTDVEAVLLPQNHEMPAANWRHVLLDAVEQRLFVFIHLQESSAPLVQGFAVNPEGWALDAEPLLTLAEGWEEALPDLATEPSSPMWQQAWQNWAHPRGLPPAEVEACRLERVAHRLLVYAPPRLIDRLRAARSDAIKQEAWLLAGEGRTRTAAQIELHPL
;
A
#
# COMPACT_ATOMS: atom_id res chain seq x y z
N MET A 1 21.13 -4.42 28.50
CA MET A 1 20.34 -5.21 27.51
C MET A 1 18.87 -5.03 27.84
N SER A 2 18.18 -4.13 27.15
CA SER A 2 16.74 -3.90 27.34
C SER A 2 16.01 -4.99 26.56
N ALA A 3 15.25 -5.86 27.23
CA ALA A 3 14.44 -6.85 26.55
C ALA A 3 13.49 -6.12 25.59
N ALA A 4 13.55 -6.47 24.30
CA ALA A 4 12.62 -5.95 23.32
C ALA A 4 11.20 -6.26 23.80
N PHE A 5 10.41 -5.22 24.03
CA PHE A 5 9.02 -5.36 24.45
C PHE A 5 8.28 -6.10 23.34
N VAL A 6 8.00 -7.39 23.52
CA VAL A 6 7.10 -8.10 22.61
C VAL A 6 5.75 -7.43 22.77
N PRO A 7 5.24 -6.69 21.76
CA PRO A 7 4.01 -5.96 21.95
C PRO A 7 2.90 -6.97 22.24
N SER A 8 2.14 -6.76 23.32
CA SER A 8 0.97 -7.58 23.62
C SER A 8 -0.10 -7.39 22.54
N TRP A 9 -0.97 -8.38 22.34
CA TRP A 9 -2.15 -8.22 21.47
C TRP A 9 -3.28 -7.50 22.22
N PRO A 10 -4.24 -6.85 21.52
CA PRO A 10 -5.34 -6.16 22.17
C PRO A 10 -6.27 -7.13 22.90
N GLY A 11 -6.84 -6.68 24.01
CA GLY A 11 -7.84 -7.44 24.77
C GLY A 11 -9.25 -7.35 24.16
N SER A 12 -10.19 -8.17 24.68
CA SER A 12 -11.55 -8.29 24.12
C SER A 12 -12.34 -6.98 24.07
N ARG A 13 -12.16 -6.07 25.06
CA ARG A 13 -12.85 -4.77 25.06
C ARG A 13 -12.44 -3.87 23.89
N VAL A 14 -11.16 -3.89 23.54
CA VAL A 14 -10.63 -3.15 22.39
C VAL A 14 -11.21 -3.72 21.09
N LEU A 15 -11.17 -5.04 20.93
CA LEU A 15 -11.73 -5.74 19.77
C LEU A 15 -13.22 -5.45 19.60
N LEU A 16 -13.99 -5.47 20.70
CA LEU A 16 -15.41 -5.11 20.70
C LEU A 16 -15.64 -3.66 20.27
N GLY A 17 -14.81 -2.72 20.75
CA GLY A 17 -14.86 -1.32 20.35
C GLY A 17 -14.61 -1.13 18.85
N TRP A 18 -13.56 -1.77 18.33
CA TRP A 18 -13.26 -1.76 16.89
C TRP A 18 -14.38 -2.39 16.07
N TRP A 19 -14.91 -3.54 16.47
CA TRP A 19 -16.02 -4.19 15.79
C TRP A 19 -17.25 -3.28 15.68
N ARG A 20 -17.62 -2.60 16.77
CA ARG A 20 -18.72 -1.62 16.78
C ARG A 20 -18.44 -0.44 15.84
N GLY A 21 -17.21 0.08 15.83
CA GLY A 21 -16.80 1.16 14.93
C GLY A 21 -16.82 0.76 13.45
N LEU A 22 -16.52 -0.51 13.15
CA LEU A 22 -16.48 -1.05 11.80
C LEU A 22 -17.82 -1.61 11.32
N ALA A 23 -18.87 -1.62 12.17
CA ALA A 23 -20.13 -2.30 11.88
C ALA A 23 -20.84 -1.80 10.61
N GLN A 24 -20.71 -0.51 10.28
CA GLN A 24 -21.29 0.07 9.05
C GLN A 24 -20.74 -0.58 7.77
N ARG A 25 -19.51 -1.12 7.83
CA ARG A 25 -18.86 -1.80 6.71
C ARG A 25 -19.27 -3.28 6.61
N LYS A 26 -20.05 -3.82 7.56
CA LYS A 26 -20.47 -5.23 7.61
C LYS A 26 -19.31 -6.22 7.43
N PRO A 27 -18.25 -6.12 8.25
CA PRO A 27 -17.10 -7.03 8.16
C PRO A 27 -17.52 -8.49 8.33
N GLN A 28 -17.04 -9.37 7.45
CA GLN A 28 -17.23 -10.82 7.58
C GLN A 28 -16.24 -11.44 8.57
N GLN A 29 -15.02 -10.91 8.57
CA GLN A 29 -13.92 -11.34 9.41
C GLN A 29 -13.08 -10.16 9.85
N VAL A 30 -12.40 -10.30 10.99
CA VAL A 30 -11.42 -9.36 11.49
C VAL A 30 -10.10 -10.10 11.73
N ARG A 31 -9.02 -9.58 11.15
CA ARG A 31 -7.66 -10.08 11.34
C ARG A 31 -6.79 -8.93 11.81
N LEU A 32 -5.76 -9.22 12.58
CA LEU A 32 -4.78 -8.28 13.08
C LEU A 32 -3.42 -8.73 12.57
N SER A 33 -2.64 -7.82 11.99
CA SER A 33 -1.30 -8.18 11.53
C SER A 33 -0.29 -7.09 11.86
N ARG A 34 0.89 -7.51 12.30
CA ARG A 34 2.05 -6.63 12.49
C ARG A 34 2.92 -6.70 11.26
N LEU A 35 2.74 -5.75 10.37
CA LEU A 35 3.50 -5.67 9.14
C LEU A 35 4.85 -5.01 9.42
N LEU A 36 5.92 -5.66 8.98
CA LEU A 36 7.22 -5.01 8.81
C LEU A 36 7.22 -4.40 7.41
N ILE A 37 7.45 -3.10 7.33
CA ILE A 37 7.26 -2.29 6.13
C ILE A 37 8.58 -1.60 5.79
N HIS A 38 9.04 -1.77 4.55
CA HIS A 38 10.12 -1.00 3.97
C HIS A 38 9.54 0.21 3.25
N ARG A 39 9.98 1.40 3.65
CA ARG A 39 9.68 2.64 2.94
C ARG A 39 10.91 3.03 2.14
N VAL A 40 10.86 2.70 0.86
CA VAL A 40 11.96 2.85 -0.08
C VAL A 40 11.82 4.15 -0.84
N GLU A 41 12.69 5.12 -0.56
CA GLU A 41 12.77 6.36 -1.32
C GLU A 41 13.89 6.29 -2.35
N ALA A 42 13.52 6.39 -3.62
CA ALA A 42 14.44 6.28 -4.74
C ALA A 42 14.26 7.42 -5.74
N LEU A 43 15.36 7.82 -6.39
CA LEU A 43 15.29 8.68 -7.57
C LEU A 43 14.84 7.83 -8.75
N VAL A 44 13.77 8.25 -9.41
CA VAL A 44 13.18 7.53 -10.53
C VAL A 44 13.01 8.45 -11.73
N ARG A 45 13.08 7.85 -12.91
CA ARG A 45 12.69 8.49 -14.16
C ARG A 45 11.21 8.22 -14.39
N VAL A 46 10.44 9.27 -14.61
CA VAL A 46 9.00 9.22 -14.83
C VAL A 46 8.64 9.76 -16.20
N ARG A 47 7.64 9.16 -16.83
CA ARG A 47 7.02 9.64 -18.08
C ARG A 47 5.63 10.16 -17.78
N LYS A 48 5.49 11.48 -17.79
CA LYS A 48 4.20 12.15 -17.62
C LYS A 48 3.57 12.41 -18.97
N HIS A 49 2.26 12.19 -19.06
CA HIS A 49 1.47 12.48 -20.24
C HIS A 49 0.60 13.70 -19.94
N TYR A 50 0.78 14.76 -20.71
CA TYR A 50 -0.06 15.95 -20.63
C TYR A 50 -0.86 16.07 -21.91
N PRO A 51 -2.18 16.28 -21.85
CA PRO A 51 -2.92 16.65 -23.04
C PRO A 51 -2.36 17.97 -23.57
N LEU A 52 -2.11 18.05 -24.87
CA LEU A 52 -1.81 19.34 -25.49
C LEU A 52 -3.07 20.18 -25.42
N ASP A 53 -2.92 21.43 -24.98
CA ASP A 53 -4.02 22.36 -25.10
C ASP A 53 -4.30 22.64 -26.61
N ARG A 54 -5.48 23.20 -26.88
CA ARG A 54 -5.93 23.43 -28.27
C ARG A 54 -5.00 24.39 -29.02
N TRP A 55 -4.41 25.37 -28.33
CA TRP A 55 -3.53 26.37 -28.93
C TRP A 55 -2.16 25.79 -29.25
N GLN A 56 -1.55 25.08 -28.31
CA GLN A 56 -0.30 24.34 -28.51
C GLN A 56 -0.44 23.36 -29.67
N ARG A 57 -1.55 22.62 -29.75
CA ARG A 57 -1.81 21.69 -30.86
C ARG A 57 -1.93 22.43 -32.19
N ALA A 58 -2.66 23.54 -32.25
CA ALA A 58 -2.81 24.34 -33.46
C ALA A 58 -1.48 24.95 -33.92
N LEU A 59 -0.73 25.55 -33.01
CA LEU A 59 0.59 26.13 -33.30
C LEU A 59 1.59 25.07 -33.76
N LEU A 60 1.62 23.91 -33.12
CA LEU A 60 2.47 22.79 -33.54
C LEU A 60 2.09 22.27 -34.93
N GLY A 61 0.79 22.21 -35.24
CA GLY A 61 0.29 21.86 -36.57
C GLY A 61 0.69 22.88 -37.65
N LEU A 62 0.54 24.18 -37.35
CA LEU A 62 0.93 25.26 -38.25
C LEU A 62 2.45 25.31 -38.46
N ALA A 63 3.22 25.16 -37.38
CA ALA A 63 4.66 25.01 -37.46
C ALA A 63 5.00 23.82 -38.37
N GLY A 64 4.41 22.66 -38.16
CA GLY A 64 4.63 21.48 -39.00
C GLY A 64 4.32 21.69 -40.49
N ALA A 65 3.29 22.48 -40.81
CA ALA A 65 2.90 22.76 -42.19
C ALA A 65 3.75 23.83 -42.88
N ARG A 66 4.27 24.82 -42.13
CA ARG A 66 4.89 26.05 -42.69
C ARG A 66 6.40 26.15 -42.53
N VAL A 67 6.96 25.43 -41.57
CA VAL A 67 8.39 25.46 -41.22
C VAL A 67 9.36 25.04 -42.35
N PRO A 68 9.00 24.17 -43.32
CA PRO A 68 9.94 23.84 -44.40
C PRO A 68 10.34 25.02 -45.31
N TYR A 69 9.71 26.19 -45.20
CA TYR A 69 9.76 27.24 -46.22
C TYR A 69 10.34 28.59 -45.79
N SER A 70 10.63 28.85 -44.50
CA SER A 70 11.22 30.14 -44.08
C SER A 70 12.04 30.07 -42.79
N GLY A 71 13.02 30.98 -42.67
CA GLY A 71 14.01 30.99 -41.59
C GLY A 71 13.52 31.44 -40.22
N GLU A 72 12.39 32.16 -40.14
CA GLU A 72 11.86 32.69 -38.88
C GLU A 72 10.41 32.22 -38.66
N LEU A 73 10.24 31.28 -37.73
CA LEU A 73 8.94 30.71 -37.38
C LEU A 73 7.91 31.78 -36.98
N LEU A 74 8.35 32.84 -36.29
CA LEU A 74 7.47 33.94 -35.89
C LEU A 74 6.89 34.68 -37.10
N ASN A 75 7.68 34.87 -38.17
CA ASN A 75 7.20 35.52 -39.39
C ASN A 75 6.18 34.63 -40.13
N CYS A 76 6.38 33.30 -40.12
CA CYS A 76 5.43 32.34 -40.68
C CYS A 76 4.08 32.27 -39.96
N LEU A 77 3.99 32.83 -38.75
CA LEU A 77 2.82 32.78 -37.89
C LEU A 77 2.22 34.18 -37.65
N SER A 78 2.71 35.19 -38.38
CA SER A 78 2.26 36.59 -38.25
C SER A 78 0.80 36.81 -38.67
N ASP A 79 0.24 35.91 -39.48
CA ASP A 79 -1.17 35.89 -39.89
C ASP A 79 -2.13 35.47 -38.78
N LEU A 80 -1.63 34.93 -37.67
CA LEU A 80 -2.47 34.57 -36.51
C LEU A 80 -2.99 35.79 -35.75
N HIS A 81 -2.52 37.00 -36.08
CA HIS A 81 -2.86 38.25 -35.39
C HIS A 81 -2.67 38.18 -33.86
N LEU A 82 -1.75 37.32 -33.40
CA LEU A 82 -1.32 37.22 -32.01
C LEU A 82 -0.19 38.21 -31.76
N ASP A 83 -0.13 38.72 -30.53
CA ASP A 83 1.00 39.51 -30.08
C ASP A 83 2.32 38.70 -30.19
N SER A 84 3.38 39.34 -30.67
CA SER A 84 4.65 38.67 -30.96
C SER A 84 5.36 38.15 -29.70
N GLN A 85 5.13 38.76 -28.54
CA GLN A 85 5.67 38.29 -27.26
C GLN A 85 4.96 37.02 -26.81
N ILE A 86 3.63 36.97 -26.95
CA ILE A 86 2.83 35.77 -26.64
C ILE A 86 3.24 34.63 -27.56
N LEU A 87 3.35 34.89 -28.86
CA LEU A 87 3.78 33.88 -29.84
C LEU A 87 5.20 33.38 -29.55
N GLY A 88 6.12 34.30 -29.21
CA GLY A 88 7.48 33.96 -28.78
C GLY A 88 7.50 33.08 -27.54
N GLN A 89 6.65 33.37 -26.55
CA GLN A 89 6.50 32.56 -25.35
C GLN A 89 5.97 31.15 -25.70
N LEU A 90 4.93 31.03 -26.52
CA LEU A 90 4.37 29.73 -26.90
C LEU A 90 5.37 28.89 -27.70
N VAL A 91 6.12 29.50 -28.62
CA VAL A 91 7.21 28.81 -29.36
C VAL A 91 8.31 28.35 -28.39
N ARG A 92 8.69 29.19 -27.42
CA ARG A 92 9.66 28.82 -26.40
C ARG A 92 9.15 27.63 -25.58
N GLU A 93 7.90 27.64 -25.12
CA GLU A 93 7.30 26.53 -24.38
C GLU A 93 7.27 25.23 -25.20
N LEU A 94 6.92 25.29 -26.49
CA LEU A 94 6.97 24.11 -27.38
C LEU A 94 8.41 23.61 -27.58
N THR A 95 9.40 24.51 -27.53
CA THR A 95 10.82 24.17 -27.67
C THR A 95 11.39 23.57 -26.39
N GLU A 96 11.07 24.14 -25.22
CA GLU A 96 11.46 23.63 -23.90
C GLU A 96 10.86 22.24 -23.63
N ASN A 97 9.64 21.98 -24.12
CA ASN A 97 9.03 20.65 -24.10
C ASN A 97 9.57 19.70 -25.19
N GLY A 98 10.53 20.13 -26.00
CA GLY A 98 11.17 19.32 -27.03
C GLY A 98 10.24 18.95 -28.20
N LEU A 99 9.16 19.69 -28.43
CA LEU A 99 8.21 19.46 -29.54
C LEU A 99 8.69 20.14 -30.83
N LEU A 100 9.37 21.28 -30.67
CA LEU A 100 10.08 21.98 -31.73
C LEU A 100 11.57 22.05 -31.37
N HIS A 101 12.43 22.09 -32.37
CA HIS A 101 13.83 22.45 -32.18
C HIS A 101 14.31 23.36 -33.31
N ARG A 102 15.31 24.18 -33.03
CA ARG A 102 16.05 24.93 -34.04
C ARG A 102 17.30 24.13 -34.38
N ASN A 103 17.45 23.74 -35.64
CA ASN A 103 18.61 22.97 -36.08
C ASN A 103 19.86 23.86 -36.19
N GLY A 104 21.02 23.26 -36.51
CA GLY A 104 22.29 23.97 -36.65
C GLY A 104 22.33 25.03 -37.75
N THR A 105 21.39 25.01 -38.72
CA THR A 105 21.26 26.04 -39.77
C THR A 105 20.30 27.16 -39.39
N GLY A 106 19.80 27.17 -38.15
CA GLY A 106 18.86 28.17 -37.67
C GLY A 106 17.41 27.96 -38.14
N LEU A 107 17.12 26.86 -38.84
CA LEU A 107 15.77 26.51 -39.26
C LEU A 107 15.05 25.79 -38.12
N TRP A 108 13.79 26.16 -37.92
CA TRP A 108 12.91 25.41 -37.03
C TRP A 108 12.60 24.05 -37.64
N GLN A 109 12.36 23.04 -36.81
CA GLN A 109 11.92 21.72 -37.24
C GLN A 109 11.10 21.07 -36.11
N MET A 110 9.99 20.43 -36.49
CA MET A 110 9.22 19.61 -35.57
C MET A 110 9.98 18.31 -35.25
N THR A 111 10.08 17.99 -33.96
CA THR A 111 10.76 16.77 -33.51
C THR A 111 9.88 15.54 -33.75
N SER A 112 10.43 14.33 -33.53
CA SER A 112 9.62 13.10 -33.51
C SER A 112 8.54 13.16 -32.42
N ALA A 113 8.88 13.70 -31.24
CA ALA A 113 7.94 13.93 -30.15
C ALA A 113 6.84 14.93 -30.55
N GLY A 114 7.18 16.02 -31.24
CA GLY A 114 6.22 16.98 -31.79
C GLY A 114 5.22 16.32 -32.75
N ARG A 115 5.71 15.52 -33.69
CA ARG A 115 4.85 14.78 -34.64
C ARG A 115 3.90 13.81 -33.92
N GLN A 116 4.43 13.04 -32.98
CA GLN A 116 3.62 12.10 -32.20
C GLN A 116 2.56 12.84 -31.37
N ALA A 117 2.94 13.92 -30.69
CA ALA A 117 2.04 14.71 -29.86
C ALA A 117 0.92 15.36 -30.69
N LEU A 118 1.20 15.80 -31.92
CA LEU A 118 0.19 16.31 -32.84
C LEU A 118 -0.83 15.23 -33.25
N GLN A 119 -0.37 13.99 -33.45
CA GLN A 119 -1.21 12.84 -33.80
C GLN A 119 -2.07 12.39 -32.62
N THR A 120 -1.46 12.18 -31.45
CA THR A 120 -2.14 11.65 -30.25
C THR A 120 -2.92 12.73 -29.49
N GLY A 121 -2.57 14.00 -29.67
CA GLY A 121 -3.08 15.11 -28.86
C GLY A 121 -2.47 15.21 -27.46
N ALA A 122 -1.38 14.50 -27.18
CA ALA A 122 -0.72 14.49 -25.87
C ALA A 122 0.81 14.48 -25.98
N VAL A 123 1.48 15.24 -25.11
CA VAL A 123 2.94 15.23 -24.98
C VAL A 123 3.37 14.29 -23.86
N SER A 124 4.41 13.49 -24.12
CA SER A 124 5.11 12.69 -23.12
C SER A 124 6.38 13.42 -22.69
N VAL A 125 6.45 13.84 -21.44
CA VAL A 125 7.64 14.49 -20.86
C VAL A 125 8.31 13.52 -19.89
N THR A 126 9.62 13.36 -20.06
CA THR A 126 10.45 12.58 -19.14
C THR A 126 11.02 13.51 -18.06
N ALA A 127 10.85 13.16 -16.79
CA ALA A 127 11.39 13.89 -15.65
C ALA A 127 12.08 12.95 -14.66
N GLN A 128 12.92 13.50 -13.78
CA GLN A 128 13.50 12.77 -12.65
C GLN A 128 12.83 13.24 -11.36
N GLU A 129 12.33 12.30 -10.56
CA GLU A 129 11.60 12.59 -9.32
C GLU A 129 12.05 11.64 -8.22
N ARG A 130 12.08 12.13 -6.98
CA ARG A 130 12.25 11.25 -5.81
C ARG A 130 10.87 10.74 -5.41
N ARG A 131 10.69 9.43 -5.38
CA ARG A 131 9.42 8.79 -5.01
C ARG A 131 9.62 7.77 -3.91
N THR A 132 8.56 7.58 -3.13
CA THR A 132 8.49 6.61 -2.04
C THR A 132 7.67 5.41 -2.51
N PHE A 133 8.23 4.22 -2.33
CA PHE A 133 7.59 2.93 -2.58
C PHE A 133 7.51 2.18 -1.26
N VAL A 134 6.36 1.59 -0.98
CA VAL A 134 6.13 0.89 0.28
C VAL A 134 6.06 -0.59 0.01
N PHE A 135 6.85 -1.38 0.73
CA PHE A 135 6.89 -2.83 0.62
C PHE A 135 6.59 -3.47 1.96
N VAL A 136 5.80 -4.53 1.97
CA VAL A 136 5.72 -5.43 3.12
C VAL A 136 6.83 -6.46 3.03
N ASP A 137 7.59 -6.62 4.11
CA ASP A 137 8.55 -7.71 4.22
C ASP A 137 7.82 -9.03 4.40
N ASN A 138 8.15 -10.04 3.58
CA ASN A 138 7.59 -11.38 3.68
C ASN A 138 8.68 -12.43 3.92
N SER A 139 9.87 -12.01 4.38
CA SER A 139 11.03 -12.88 4.59
C SER A 139 10.74 -14.01 5.58
N ALA A 140 9.99 -13.73 6.66
CA ALA A 140 9.54 -14.72 7.63
C ALA A 140 8.64 -15.83 7.03
N LEU A 141 8.07 -15.58 5.84
CA LEU A 141 7.25 -16.52 5.07
C LEU A 141 8.04 -17.17 3.92
N GLY A 142 9.35 -16.92 3.82
CA GLY A 142 10.21 -17.39 2.73
C GLY A 142 9.86 -16.76 1.37
N ARG A 143 9.29 -15.56 1.35
CA ARG A 143 8.88 -14.86 0.12
C ARG A 143 9.58 -13.50 0.00
N PRO A 144 9.79 -13.00 -1.23
CA PRO A 144 10.34 -11.66 -1.42
C PRO A 144 9.37 -10.58 -0.88
N PRO A 145 9.89 -9.40 -0.53
CA PRO A 145 9.04 -8.25 -0.21
C PRO A 145 8.05 -7.94 -1.33
N HIS A 146 6.85 -7.51 -0.96
CA HIS A 146 5.79 -7.20 -1.92
C HIS A 146 5.37 -5.74 -1.82
N PHE A 147 5.17 -5.08 -2.96
CA PHE A 147 4.68 -3.70 -3.00
C PHE A 147 3.28 -3.60 -2.37
N LEU A 148 3.05 -2.54 -1.59
CA LEU A 148 1.75 -2.16 -1.07
C LEU A 148 1.42 -0.71 -1.50
N PRO A 149 0.18 -0.43 -1.97
CA PRO A 149 -0.26 0.91 -2.32
C PRO A 149 -0.62 1.71 -1.05
N LEU A 150 0.37 1.94 -0.20
CA LEU A 150 0.25 2.68 1.05
C LEU A 150 0.76 4.11 0.87
N GLU A 151 -0.10 5.08 1.17
CA GLU A 151 0.29 6.48 1.30
C GLU A 151 0.61 6.76 2.77
N LEU A 152 1.87 6.52 3.14
CA LEU A 152 2.37 6.86 4.47
C LEU A 152 2.75 8.34 4.47
N GLY A 153 2.19 9.11 5.42
CA GLY A 153 2.61 10.49 5.68
C GLY A 153 4.12 10.60 5.98
N PRO A 154 4.67 11.80 6.23
CA PRO A 154 6.12 11.97 6.43
C PRO A 154 6.66 11.04 7.52
N VAL A 155 7.85 10.46 7.30
CA VAL A 155 8.51 9.60 8.29
C VAL A 155 8.65 10.39 9.57
N ARG A 156 8.02 9.92 10.64
CA ARG A 156 8.30 10.45 11.97
C ARG A 156 9.66 9.89 12.38
N LEU A 157 10.72 10.66 12.14
CA LEU A 157 12.12 10.36 12.49
C LEU A 157 12.37 10.09 14.00
N ALA A 158 11.32 10.06 14.83
CA ALA A 158 11.40 10.04 16.28
C ALA A 158 11.36 8.63 16.92
N ARG A 159 11.13 7.56 16.16
CA ARG A 159 11.33 6.19 16.68
C ARG A 159 12.55 5.59 16.03
N ALA A 160 13.61 5.44 16.82
CA ALA A 160 14.78 4.66 16.44
C ALA A 160 14.31 3.34 15.83
N ALA A 161 14.88 2.98 14.67
CA ALA A 161 14.64 1.70 14.03
C ALA A 161 14.73 0.61 15.10
N SER A 162 13.70 -0.24 15.20
CA SER A 162 13.77 -1.41 16.08
C SER A 162 15.07 -2.15 15.76
N PRO A 163 15.84 -2.62 16.75
CA PRO A 163 17.07 -3.38 16.47
C PRO A 163 16.83 -4.60 15.57
N GLU A 164 15.59 -5.12 15.51
CA GLU A 164 15.18 -6.17 14.57
C GLU A 164 15.23 -5.72 13.09
N ALA A 165 15.04 -4.43 12.81
CA ALA A 165 15.09 -3.88 11.45
C ALA A 165 16.50 -3.89 10.85
N ALA A 166 17.56 -3.89 11.68
CA ALA A 166 18.93 -3.90 11.20
C ALA A 166 19.33 -5.22 10.49
N GLY A 167 18.52 -6.28 10.62
CA GLY A 167 18.77 -7.59 10.00
C GLY A 167 18.18 -7.77 8.60
N PHE A 168 17.38 -6.83 8.11
CA PHE A 168 16.62 -6.99 6.85
C PHE A 168 16.86 -5.81 5.91
N PRO A 169 18.00 -5.76 5.19
CA PRO A 169 18.21 -4.71 4.20
C PRO A 169 17.27 -4.89 3.00
N PHE A 170 16.65 -3.81 2.53
CA PHE A 170 15.90 -3.84 1.26
C PHE A 170 16.86 -3.93 0.06
N GLU A 171 16.67 -4.94 -0.80
CA GLU A 171 17.44 -5.07 -2.04
C GLU A 171 16.79 -4.30 -3.20
N THR A 172 17.58 -3.53 -3.93
CA THR A 172 17.11 -2.72 -5.07
C THR A 172 16.44 -3.56 -6.16
N ALA A 173 16.88 -4.82 -6.31
CA ALA A 173 16.35 -5.78 -7.27
C ALA A 173 14.83 -5.98 -7.12
N PHE A 174 14.26 -5.86 -5.91
CA PHE A 174 12.82 -5.98 -5.71
C PHE A 174 12.03 -4.82 -6.32
N LEU A 175 12.55 -3.59 -6.21
CA LEU A 175 11.92 -2.42 -6.84
C LEU A 175 12.06 -2.49 -8.37
N GLU A 176 13.23 -2.90 -8.88
CA GLU A 176 13.44 -3.10 -10.31
C GLU A 176 12.52 -4.21 -10.86
N ALA A 177 12.35 -5.32 -10.13
CA ALA A 177 11.43 -6.39 -10.51
C ALA A 177 9.99 -5.88 -10.61
N CYS A 178 9.53 -4.99 -9.71
CA CYS A 178 8.22 -4.36 -9.80
C CYS A 178 8.06 -3.47 -11.04
N LEU A 179 9.14 -2.78 -11.47
CA LEU A 179 9.11 -1.98 -12.70
C LEU A 179 8.96 -2.84 -13.95
N GLN A 180 9.50 -4.06 -13.96
CA GLN A 180 9.39 -5.01 -15.07
C GLN A 180 8.07 -5.79 -15.10
N GLN A 181 7.20 -5.60 -14.10
CA GLN A 181 5.88 -6.24 -14.07
C GLN A 181 4.96 -5.75 -15.20
N THR A 182 3.99 -6.59 -15.53
CA THR A 182 3.01 -6.30 -16.59
C THR A 182 2.09 -5.12 -16.23
N PRO A 183 1.50 -4.44 -17.22
CA PRO A 183 0.51 -3.39 -16.98
C PRO A 183 -0.67 -3.86 -16.12
N GLU A 184 -1.12 -5.11 -16.28
CA GLU A 184 -2.20 -5.72 -15.51
C GLU A 184 -1.82 -5.85 -14.03
N TRP A 185 -0.60 -6.32 -13.75
CA TRP A 185 -0.07 -6.39 -12.38
C TRP A 185 0.00 -5.01 -11.75
N LYS A 186 0.54 -4.02 -12.47
CA LYS A 186 0.65 -2.64 -11.97
C LYS A 186 -0.71 -2.03 -11.68
N LYS A 187 -1.71 -2.27 -12.56
CA LYS A 187 -3.10 -1.85 -12.33
C LYS A 187 -3.70 -2.52 -11.10
N ARG A 188 -3.52 -3.84 -10.96
CA ARG A 188 -4.06 -4.64 -9.85
C ARG A 188 -3.53 -4.18 -8.49
N PHE A 189 -2.22 -3.99 -8.36
CA PHE A 189 -1.58 -3.54 -7.11
C PHE A 189 -1.43 -2.02 -6.99
N ARG A 190 -1.99 -1.27 -7.94
CA ARG A 190 -1.88 0.20 -8.04
C ARG A 190 -0.42 0.70 -7.98
N PHE A 191 0.49 -0.07 -8.56
CA PHE A 191 1.88 0.36 -8.71
C PHE A 191 1.95 1.50 -9.76
N PRO A 192 2.72 2.58 -9.51
CA PRO A 192 2.80 3.72 -10.43
C PRO A 192 3.21 3.33 -11.85
N THR A 193 2.34 3.58 -12.83
CA THR A 193 2.58 3.20 -14.24
C THR A 193 3.45 4.20 -15.00
N ASP A 194 3.61 5.40 -14.46
CA ASP A 194 4.41 6.47 -15.04
C ASP A 194 5.90 6.34 -14.69
N VAL A 195 6.28 5.44 -13.78
CA VAL A 195 7.69 5.19 -13.44
C VAL A 195 8.33 4.25 -14.46
N GLU A 196 9.35 4.73 -15.16
CA GLU A 196 10.06 3.99 -16.20
C GLU A 196 11.28 3.21 -15.67
N ALA A 197 12.04 3.82 -14.77
CA ALA A 197 13.32 3.29 -14.30
C ALA A 197 13.69 3.84 -12.92
N VAL A 198 14.37 3.03 -12.11
CA VAL A 198 15.13 3.53 -10.95
C VAL A 198 16.47 4.05 -11.44
N LEU A 199 16.90 5.20 -10.93
CA LEU A 199 18.20 5.80 -11.21
C LEU A 199 19.13 5.49 -10.04
N LEU A 200 19.92 4.42 -10.19
CA LEU A 200 20.90 3.98 -9.20
C LEU A 200 22.24 4.72 -9.36
N PRO A 201 23.08 4.80 -8.31
CA PRO A 201 24.41 5.39 -8.40
C PRO A 201 25.25 4.62 -9.42
N GLN A 202 25.92 5.32 -10.33
CA GLN A 202 26.86 4.67 -11.26
C GLN A 202 28.16 4.37 -10.52
N ASN A 203 28.72 3.18 -10.71
CA ASN A 203 29.94 2.70 -10.02
C ASN A 203 31.19 3.60 -10.18
N HIS A 204 31.16 4.56 -11.11
CA HIS A 204 32.28 5.46 -11.42
C HIS A 204 32.13 6.87 -10.85
N GLU A 205 31.00 7.21 -10.22
CA GLU A 205 30.77 8.54 -9.65
C GLU A 205 31.10 8.59 -8.16
N MET A 206 31.79 9.65 -7.71
CA MET A 206 32.06 9.82 -6.28
C MET A 206 30.75 10.01 -5.49
N PRO A 207 30.52 9.27 -4.37
CA PRO A 207 29.27 9.32 -3.61
C PRO A 207 28.85 10.72 -3.14
N ALA A 208 29.83 11.59 -2.84
CA ALA A 208 29.58 12.96 -2.38
C ALA A 208 28.94 13.85 -3.46
N ALA A 209 29.14 13.53 -4.75
CA ALA A 209 28.61 14.32 -5.86
C ALA A 209 27.16 13.95 -6.23
N ASN A 210 26.66 12.77 -5.81
CA ASN A 210 25.39 12.26 -6.30
C ASN A 210 24.49 11.62 -5.22
N TRP A 211 24.40 12.27 -4.06
CA TRP A 211 23.51 11.87 -2.96
C TRP A 211 22.04 11.62 -3.40
N ARG A 212 21.61 12.23 -4.50
CA ARG A 212 20.26 12.05 -5.06
C ARG A 212 20.00 10.62 -5.53
N HIS A 213 21.00 9.89 -5.99
CA HIS A 213 20.84 8.50 -6.47
C HIS A 213 20.91 7.47 -5.35
N VAL A 214 21.25 7.88 -4.12
CA VAL A 214 21.24 6.99 -2.96
C VAL A 214 19.79 6.60 -2.64
N LEU A 215 19.53 5.30 -2.58
CA LEU A 215 18.27 4.74 -2.10
C LEU A 215 18.22 4.85 -0.58
N LEU A 216 17.11 5.36 -0.05
CA LEU A 216 16.87 5.39 1.40
C LEU A 216 15.83 4.32 1.73
N ASP A 217 16.16 3.43 2.64
CA ASP A 217 15.22 2.46 3.20
C ASP A 217 14.95 2.83 4.65
N ALA A 218 13.68 3.08 4.97
CA ALA A 218 13.21 3.25 6.33
C ALA A 218 12.28 2.10 6.70
N VAL A 219 12.71 1.26 7.63
CA VAL A 219 11.95 0.10 8.09
C VAL A 219 11.06 0.49 9.26
N GLU A 220 9.76 0.20 9.15
CA GLU A 220 8.74 0.46 10.16
C GLU A 220 7.96 -0.82 10.48
N GLN A 221 7.75 -1.14 11.75
CA GLN A 221 6.77 -2.15 12.15
C GLN A 221 5.46 -1.47 12.53
N ARG A 222 4.37 -1.83 11.86
CA ARG A 222 3.06 -1.22 12.07
C ARG A 222 1.98 -2.27 12.27
N LEU A 223 1.11 -2.04 13.25
CA LEU A 223 -0.04 -2.88 13.50
C LEU A 223 -1.22 -2.42 12.63
N PHE A 224 -1.84 -3.37 11.96
CA PHE A 224 -3.06 -3.18 11.18
C PHE A 224 -4.17 -4.10 11.68
N VAL A 225 -5.40 -3.61 11.59
CA VAL A 225 -6.62 -4.42 11.61
C VAL A 225 -7.13 -4.51 10.18
N PHE A 226 -7.28 -5.74 9.71
CA PHE A 226 -7.83 -6.07 8.41
C PHE A 226 -9.26 -6.56 8.56
N ILE A 227 -10.14 -6.06 7.71
CA ILE A 227 -11.49 -6.61 7.54
C ILE A 227 -11.66 -7.17 6.15
N HIS A 228 -12.38 -8.29 6.09
CA HIS A 228 -12.82 -8.88 4.84
C HIS A 228 -14.25 -8.42 4.56
N LEU A 229 -14.44 -7.87 3.37
CA LEU A 229 -15.73 -7.41 2.88
C LEU A 229 -16.19 -8.33 1.77
N GLN A 230 -17.46 -8.72 1.82
CA GLN A 230 -18.09 -9.47 0.74
C GLN A 230 -18.80 -8.47 -0.16
N GLU A 231 -18.09 -7.96 -1.17
CA GLU A 231 -18.71 -7.21 -2.26
C GLU A 231 -19.23 -8.16 -3.34
N SER A 232 -20.24 -7.73 -4.08
CA SER A 232 -21.01 -8.55 -5.04
C SER A 232 -20.19 -9.14 -6.19
N SER A 233 -18.95 -8.71 -6.41
CA SER A 233 -18.11 -9.16 -7.52
C SER A 233 -16.73 -9.68 -7.15
N ALA A 234 -16.16 -9.32 -5.99
CA ALA A 234 -14.83 -9.77 -5.58
C ALA A 234 -14.61 -9.60 -4.06
N PRO A 235 -13.76 -10.44 -3.42
CA PRO A 235 -13.33 -10.21 -2.06
C PRO A 235 -12.49 -8.93 -1.98
N LEU A 236 -12.86 -8.04 -1.05
CA LEU A 236 -12.15 -6.79 -0.79
C LEU A 236 -11.59 -6.82 0.63
N VAL A 237 -10.30 -6.51 0.78
CA VAL A 237 -9.63 -6.40 2.07
C VAL A 237 -9.30 -4.94 2.36
N GLN A 238 -9.76 -4.44 3.52
CA GLN A 238 -9.43 -3.11 4.01
C GLN A 238 -8.55 -3.21 5.26
N GLY A 239 -7.42 -2.51 5.26
CA GLY A 239 -6.47 -2.43 6.36
C GLY A 239 -6.49 -1.05 7.03
N PHE A 240 -6.75 -1.03 8.32
CA PHE A 240 -6.79 0.15 9.18
C PHE A 240 -5.58 0.14 10.10
N ALA A 241 -4.85 1.25 10.18
CA ALA A 241 -3.74 1.32 11.12
C ALA A 241 -4.25 1.43 12.56
N VAL A 242 -3.46 0.85 13.46
CA VAL A 242 -3.68 0.92 14.90
C VAL A 242 -2.56 1.71 15.54
N ASN A 243 -2.91 2.69 16.37
CA ASN A 243 -1.97 3.27 17.32
C ASN A 243 -1.83 2.34 18.53
N PRO A 244 -0.66 1.71 18.75
CA PRO A 244 -0.50 0.72 19.82
C PRO A 244 -0.52 1.31 21.23
N GLU A 245 -0.24 2.61 21.41
CA GLU A 245 -0.21 3.22 22.75
C GLU A 245 -1.61 3.36 23.37
N GLY A 246 -2.62 3.60 22.54
CA GLY A 246 -4.02 3.74 22.98
C GLY A 246 -4.95 2.68 22.42
N TRP A 247 -4.44 1.73 21.63
CA TRP A 247 -5.25 0.81 20.82
C TRP A 247 -6.33 1.52 20.00
N ALA A 248 -6.01 2.72 19.51
CA ALA A 248 -6.92 3.51 18.69
C ALA A 248 -6.83 3.04 17.24
N LEU A 249 -7.99 2.80 16.63
CA LEU A 249 -8.11 2.44 15.23
C LEU A 249 -8.35 3.71 14.41
N ASP A 250 -7.63 3.87 13.30
CA ASP A 250 -7.92 4.96 12.36
C ASP A 250 -9.32 4.79 11.75
N ALA A 251 -10.02 5.90 11.51
CA ALA A 251 -11.39 5.88 11.00
C ALA A 251 -11.46 5.45 9.52
N GLU A 252 -10.43 5.79 8.75
CA GLU A 252 -10.32 5.46 7.33
C GLU A 252 -9.29 4.36 7.08
N PRO A 253 -9.53 3.49 6.09
CA PRO A 253 -8.57 2.46 5.73
C PRO A 253 -7.36 3.12 5.06
N LEU A 254 -6.15 2.78 5.54
CA LEU A 254 -4.91 3.17 4.87
C LEU A 254 -4.57 2.25 3.70
N LEU A 255 -5.09 1.03 3.73
CA LEU A 255 -4.83 0.01 2.72
C LEU A 255 -6.16 -0.54 2.22
N THR A 256 -6.32 -0.59 0.90
CA THR A 256 -7.45 -1.26 0.25
C THR A 256 -6.89 -2.15 -0.84
N LEU A 257 -7.08 -3.46 -0.70
CA LEU A 257 -6.59 -4.48 -1.62
C LEU A 257 -7.76 -5.24 -2.20
N ALA A 258 -7.85 -5.26 -3.53
CA ALA A 258 -8.85 -6.00 -4.29
C ALA A 258 -8.34 -7.41 -4.63
N GLU A 259 -8.72 -7.94 -5.79
CA GLU A 259 -8.30 -9.26 -6.27
C GLU A 259 -6.78 -9.47 -6.22
N GLY A 260 -6.34 -10.66 -5.78
CA GLY A 260 -4.93 -11.04 -5.68
C GLY A 260 -4.20 -10.49 -4.45
N TRP A 261 -4.92 -9.96 -3.46
CA TRP A 261 -4.32 -9.46 -2.21
C TRP A 261 -3.53 -10.54 -1.44
N GLU A 262 -3.87 -11.82 -1.65
CA GLU A 262 -3.20 -12.98 -1.05
C GLU A 262 -1.74 -13.12 -1.51
N GLU A 263 -1.39 -12.56 -2.67
CA GLU A 263 0.00 -12.50 -3.13
C GLU A 263 0.82 -11.52 -2.28
N ALA A 264 0.23 -10.39 -1.91
CA ALA A 264 0.88 -9.37 -1.10
C ALA A 264 0.92 -9.75 0.40
N LEU A 265 -0.18 -10.29 0.91
CA LEU A 265 -0.38 -10.62 2.33
C LEU A 265 -0.84 -12.09 2.50
N PRO A 266 0.01 -13.08 2.20
CA PRO A 266 -0.39 -14.49 2.19
C PRO A 266 -0.77 -15.05 3.57
N ASP A 267 -0.19 -14.52 4.64
CA ASP A 267 -0.54 -14.90 6.01
C ASP A 267 -1.94 -14.41 6.42
N LEU A 268 -2.46 -13.37 5.76
CA LEU A 268 -3.87 -12.98 5.91
C LEU A 268 -4.83 -13.90 5.13
N ALA A 269 -4.35 -14.78 4.25
CA ALA A 269 -5.18 -15.78 3.56
C ALA A 269 -5.32 -17.07 4.36
N THR A 270 -4.31 -17.41 5.16
CA THR A 270 -4.31 -18.64 5.97
C THR A 270 -5.32 -18.54 7.12
N GLU A 271 -6.31 -19.42 7.17
CA GLU A 271 -7.21 -19.56 8.33
C GLU A 271 -6.50 -20.32 9.47
N PRO A 272 -6.68 -19.91 10.74
CA PRO A 272 -6.11 -20.67 11.86
C PRO A 272 -6.70 -22.08 11.92
N SER A 273 -5.84 -23.07 12.16
CA SER A 273 -6.26 -24.46 12.29
C SER A 273 -7.10 -24.69 13.55
N SER A 274 -7.87 -25.78 13.58
CA SER A 274 -8.68 -26.16 14.75
C SER A 274 -7.85 -26.25 16.06
N PRO A 275 -6.64 -26.86 16.09
CA PRO A 275 -5.77 -26.83 17.26
C PRO A 275 -5.42 -25.42 17.75
N MET A 276 -5.26 -24.44 16.86
CA MET A 276 -4.95 -23.06 17.24
C MET A 276 -6.14 -22.38 17.93
N TRP A 277 -7.36 -22.66 17.49
CA TRP A 277 -8.57 -22.20 18.16
C TRP A 277 -8.75 -22.86 19.53
N GLN A 278 -8.46 -24.16 19.65
CA GLN A 278 -8.46 -24.86 20.93
C GLN A 278 -7.44 -24.24 21.90
N GLN A 279 -6.22 -23.99 21.44
CA GLN A 279 -5.19 -23.32 22.25
C GLN A 279 -5.63 -21.91 22.67
N ALA A 280 -6.22 -21.13 21.76
CA ALA A 280 -6.72 -19.79 22.07
C ALA A 280 -7.84 -19.83 23.13
N TRP A 281 -8.75 -20.82 23.04
CA TRP A 281 -9.80 -21.05 24.02
C TRP A 281 -9.23 -21.43 25.39
N GLN A 282 -8.27 -22.35 25.44
CA GLN A 282 -7.57 -22.73 26.68
C GLN A 282 -6.85 -21.54 27.31
N ASN A 283 -6.12 -20.75 26.52
CA ASN A 283 -5.42 -19.56 26.99
C ASN A 283 -6.38 -18.50 27.54
N TRP A 284 -7.58 -18.38 26.99
CA TRP A 284 -8.61 -17.49 27.51
C TRP A 284 -9.27 -18.03 28.79
N ALA A 285 -9.46 -19.35 28.87
CA ALA A 285 -10.09 -20.02 30.00
C ALA A 285 -9.18 -20.06 31.25
N HIS A 286 -7.87 -20.23 31.05
CA HIS A 286 -6.89 -20.38 32.13
C HIS A 286 -6.89 -19.24 33.17
N PRO A 287 -6.76 -17.94 32.81
CA PRO A 287 -6.78 -16.85 33.78
C PRO A 287 -8.16 -16.64 34.43
N ARG A 288 -9.20 -17.34 33.95
CA ARG A 288 -10.57 -17.30 34.49
C ARG A 288 -10.87 -18.47 35.43
N GLY A 289 -9.89 -19.34 35.68
CA GLY A 289 -10.04 -20.47 36.60
C GLY A 289 -11.05 -21.52 36.15
N LEU A 290 -11.29 -21.65 34.84
CA LEU A 290 -12.18 -22.70 34.33
C LEU A 290 -11.48 -24.07 34.41
N PRO A 291 -12.20 -25.15 34.78
CA PRO A 291 -11.59 -26.48 34.89
C PRO A 291 -11.06 -26.99 33.54
N PRO A 292 -9.81 -27.46 33.45
CA PRO A 292 -9.23 -27.95 32.21
C PRO A 292 -10.07 -29.03 31.51
N ALA A 293 -10.59 -30.00 32.28
CA ALA A 293 -11.42 -31.08 31.73
C ALA A 293 -12.72 -30.57 31.09
N GLU A 294 -13.35 -29.53 31.63
CA GLU A 294 -14.57 -28.94 31.05
C GLU A 294 -14.23 -28.10 29.80
N VAL A 295 -13.08 -27.44 29.79
CA VAL A 295 -12.57 -26.65 28.65
C VAL A 295 -12.18 -27.56 27.48
N GLU A 296 -11.50 -28.68 27.74
CA GLU A 296 -11.12 -29.70 26.76
C GLU A 296 -12.32 -30.44 26.17
N ALA A 297 -13.40 -30.61 26.94
CA ALA A 297 -14.65 -31.20 26.46
C ALA A 297 -15.43 -30.29 25.49
N CYS A 298 -15.05 -29.02 25.34
CA CYS A 298 -15.74 -28.09 24.46
C CYS A 298 -15.47 -28.41 22.98
N ARG A 299 -16.52 -28.43 22.14
CA ARG A 299 -16.37 -28.45 20.68
C ARG A 299 -16.38 -27.03 20.15
N LEU A 300 -15.43 -26.72 19.28
CA LEU A 300 -15.26 -25.39 18.69
C LEU A 300 -15.61 -25.44 17.20
N GLU A 301 -16.45 -24.50 16.75
CA GLU A 301 -16.82 -24.33 15.35
C GLU A 301 -16.73 -22.85 14.98
N ARG A 302 -16.02 -22.51 13.90
CA ARG A 302 -15.87 -21.13 13.44
C ARG A 302 -16.84 -20.85 12.30
N VAL A 303 -17.68 -19.83 12.49
CA VAL A 303 -18.63 -19.33 11.49
C VAL A 303 -18.40 -17.84 11.31
N ALA A 304 -17.73 -17.47 10.20
CA ALA A 304 -17.32 -16.08 9.92
C ALA A 304 -16.51 -15.46 11.08
N HIS A 305 -16.98 -14.35 11.66
CA HIS A 305 -16.35 -13.69 12.81
C HIS A 305 -16.69 -14.32 14.16
N ARG A 306 -17.49 -15.41 14.20
CA ARG A 306 -17.93 -16.04 15.45
C ARG A 306 -17.22 -17.37 15.67
N LEU A 307 -16.92 -17.65 16.93
CA LEU A 307 -16.50 -18.94 17.41
C LEU A 307 -17.62 -19.50 18.28
N LEU A 308 -18.34 -20.48 17.73
CA LEU A 308 -19.34 -21.24 18.44
C LEU A 308 -18.62 -22.22 19.36
N VAL A 309 -18.84 -22.07 20.66
CA VAL A 309 -18.26 -22.92 21.70
C VAL A 309 -19.39 -23.76 22.29
N TYR A 310 -19.46 -25.01 21.85
CA TYR A 310 -20.38 -25.98 22.45
C TYR A 310 -19.74 -26.47 23.75
N ALA A 311 -20.28 -26.03 24.88
CA ALA A 311 -19.71 -26.28 26.21
C ALA A 311 -20.65 -27.11 27.10
N PRO A 312 -20.09 -27.89 28.05
CA PRO A 312 -20.90 -28.57 29.06
C PRO A 312 -21.76 -27.57 29.87
N PRO A 313 -23.02 -27.90 30.24
CA PRO A 313 -23.90 -26.99 30.97
C PRO A 313 -23.26 -26.42 32.26
N ARG A 314 -22.48 -27.24 32.97
CA ARG A 314 -21.75 -26.82 34.18
C ARG A 314 -20.77 -25.67 33.91
N LEU A 315 -20.09 -25.68 32.76
CA LEU A 315 -19.17 -24.61 32.38
C LEU A 315 -19.92 -23.31 32.09
N ILE A 316 -21.07 -23.41 31.40
CA ILE A 316 -21.94 -22.26 31.10
C ILE A 316 -22.48 -21.65 32.40
N ASP A 317 -22.92 -22.47 33.34
CA ASP A 317 -23.43 -21.99 34.63
C ASP A 317 -22.35 -21.29 35.46
N ARG A 318 -21.10 -21.81 35.45
CA ARG A 318 -19.95 -21.12 36.06
C ARG A 318 -19.69 -19.76 35.42
N LEU A 319 -19.68 -19.69 34.09
CA LEU A 319 -19.50 -18.44 33.36
C LEU A 319 -20.61 -17.44 33.64
N ARG A 320 -21.86 -17.91 33.79
CA ARG A 320 -23.01 -17.09 34.16
C ARG A 320 -22.88 -16.56 35.59
N ALA A 321 -22.52 -17.41 36.55
CA ALA A 321 -22.29 -17.02 37.95
C ALA A 321 -21.16 -15.97 38.06
N ALA A 322 -20.10 -16.12 37.27
CA ALA A 322 -19.00 -15.17 37.19
C ALA A 322 -19.32 -13.89 36.39
N ARG A 323 -20.54 -13.76 35.84
CA ARG A 323 -20.97 -12.64 34.96
C ARG A 323 -20.02 -12.38 33.80
N SER A 324 -19.47 -13.45 33.22
CA SER A 324 -18.47 -13.38 32.15
C SER A 324 -18.98 -12.62 30.93
N ASP A 325 -18.12 -11.83 30.30
CA ASP A 325 -18.40 -11.12 29.04
C ASP A 325 -18.77 -12.09 27.90
N ALA A 326 -18.36 -13.36 27.97
CA ALA A 326 -18.76 -14.38 27.00
C ALA A 326 -20.27 -14.64 27.01
N ILE A 327 -20.93 -14.54 28.17
CA ILE A 327 -22.39 -14.69 28.30
C ILE A 327 -23.12 -13.50 27.65
N LYS A 328 -22.49 -12.33 27.63
CA LYS A 328 -23.02 -11.12 26.99
C LYS A 328 -22.67 -11.02 25.51
N GLN A 329 -22.00 -12.02 24.94
CA GLN A 329 -21.42 -11.98 23.60
C GLN A 329 -20.44 -10.79 23.41
N GLU A 330 -19.73 -10.40 24.47
CA GLU A 330 -18.75 -9.30 24.43
C GLU A 330 -17.30 -9.81 24.49
N ALA A 331 -17.11 -11.11 24.69
CA ALA A 331 -15.79 -11.74 24.70
C ALA A 331 -15.31 -12.05 23.28
N TRP A 332 -14.02 -11.81 23.06
CA TRP A 332 -13.31 -12.07 21.82
C TRP A 332 -12.04 -12.88 22.08
N LEU A 333 -11.69 -13.73 21.11
CA LEU A 333 -10.47 -14.52 21.07
C LEU A 333 -9.61 -14.14 19.87
N LEU A 334 -8.30 -14.33 20.02
CA LEU A 334 -7.33 -14.20 18.96
C LEU A 334 -6.64 -15.54 18.77
N ALA A 335 -6.77 -16.14 17.58
CA ALA A 335 -6.06 -17.35 17.18
C ALA A 335 -5.16 -17.06 15.98
N GLY A 336 -3.97 -17.65 15.93
CA GLY A 336 -3.00 -17.39 14.87
C GLY A 336 -1.58 -17.49 15.39
N GLU A 337 -0.63 -17.48 14.47
CA GLU A 337 0.81 -17.55 14.74
C GLU A 337 1.57 -16.51 13.93
N GLY A 338 2.86 -16.37 14.22
CA GLY A 338 3.70 -15.36 13.59
C GLY A 338 3.15 -13.95 13.80
N ARG A 339 3.08 -13.17 12.71
CA ARG A 339 2.67 -11.77 12.74
C ARG A 339 1.17 -11.53 12.63
N THR A 340 0.36 -12.55 12.36
CA THR A 340 -1.09 -12.41 12.11
C THR A 340 -1.92 -13.15 13.16
N ARG A 341 -3.00 -12.53 13.61
CA ARG A 341 -4.02 -13.13 14.48
C ARG A 341 -5.40 -12.90 13.89
N THR A 342 -6.21 -13.93 13.88
CA THR A 342 -7.61 -13.85 13.48
C THR A 342 -8.47 -13.70 14.73
N ALA A 343 -9.36 -12.71 14.71
CA ALA A 343 -10.29 -12.46 15.80
C ALA A 343 -11.60 -13.22 15.60
N ALA A 344 -12.15 -13.74 16.69
CA ALA A 344 -13.50 -14.28 16.71
C ALA A 344 -14.24 -13.91 18.01
N GLN A 345 -15.50 -13.54 17.88
CA GLN A 345 -16.43 -13.31 18.98
C GLN A 345 -16.90 -14.66 19.52
N ILE A 346 -16.87 -14.83 20.84
CA ILE A 346 -17.29 -16.07 21.49
C ILE A 346 -18.83 -16.12 21.55
N GLU A 347 -19.41 -17.21 21.04
CA GLU A 347 -20.82 -17.53 21.20
C GLU A 347 -20.96 -18.89 21.89
N LEU A 348 -21.57 -18.91 23.08
CA LEU A 348 -21.68 -20.12 23.90
C LEU A 348 -22.96 -20.88 23.56
N HIS A 349 -22.83 -22.17 23.27
CA HIS A 349 -23.94 -23.09 23.09
C HIS A 349 -23.83 -24.26 24.07
N PRO A 350 -24.93 -24.75 24.64
CA PRO A 350 -24.91 -26.01 25.38
C PRO A 350 -24.57 -27.17 24.43
N LEU A 351 -23.72 -28.10 24.89
CA LEU A 351 -23.43 -29.37 24.19
C LEU A 351 -24.65 -30.26 24.02
#